data_AF-A0A7J6IK55-F1
#
_entry.id   AF-A0A7J6IK55-F1
#
_cell.length_a   1.000
_cell.length_b   1.000
_cell.length_c   1.000
_cell.angle_alpha   90.00
_cell.angle_beta   90.00
_cell.angle_gamma   90.00
#
_symmetry.space_group_name_H-M   'P 1'
#
loop_
_entity.id
_entity.type
_entity.pdbx_description
1 polymer ?
#
loop_
_entity_poly.entity_id
_entity_poly.type
_entity_poly.pdbx_seq_one_letter_code
_entity_poly.pdbx_strand_id
1 'polypeptide(L)'
;MDPAQFKLLLSLLPKVPLITRVALLHVLHLSKPARYLDLRSELIVAVLRSYLMASKPRSITSSQKLANRDNGVKGRIWVSTYASPASSETDVRDAVVGTIQSLRTPGTPEINLRLPDLVPVEAEWTGYRAGATSESKPPAIGEKEKFDELMREVTNPLTVLYLHGGAYYLCDPATHRPATKKIAKLTGGRLYSVRYRLAPQHPFPAALMDALVSYLTLLYPPPDAYHEGVEPKHIVVAGDSAGGNLSLALLQLLLELRRQKRKIQWLGEEREIPLPSGLALNSPWMDITQSSPSWESNWEFDYLPKASVYAEYNPPPCEAWPAKPPRASIYADDDLIAHPLVTLVMNKSWTGSPPVFICTGWELLADEDRYMARKLREDGVPVVFEEYEGMPHCFALILAKIPNAKRCFEGWTGFMKTVTSNPESISSKATTVKAKSLEEVPREFVSLSTLTDEEIQKRVLQKKDESLNSTPEAVPKL
;
A
#
# COMPACT_ATOMS: atom_id res chain seq x y z
N MET A 1 26.47 16.97 17.75
CA MET A 1 25.33 16.67 16.85
C MET A 1 25.74 15.51 15.97
N ASP A 2 24.90 14.48 15.85
CA ASP A 2 25.18 13.32 14.98
C ASP A 2 25.40 13.81 13.52
N PRO A 3 26.43 13.35 12.78
CA PRO A 3 26.64 13.69 11.37
C PRO A 3 25.38 13.55 10.50
N ALA A 4 24.49 12.61 10.79
CA ALA A 4 23.22 12.47 10.09
C ALA A 4 22.25 13.62 10.41
N GLN A 5 22.15 14.04 11.67
CA GLN A 5 21.37 15.20 12.10
C GLN A 5 21.90 16.50 11.49
N PHE A 6 23.23 16.65 11.39
CA PHE A 6 23.84 17.81 10.74
C PHE A 6 23.51 17.87 9.24
N LYS A 7 23.62 16.74 8.52
CA LYS A 7 23.23 16.66 7.11
C LYS A 7 21.75 16.95 6.90
N LEU A 8 20.88 16.45 7.79
CA LEU A 8 19.45 16.76 7.76
C LEU A 8 19.22 18.26 7.95
N LEU A 9 19.87 18.88 8.94
CA LEU A 9 19.76 20.32 9.19
C LEU A 9 20.18 21.14 7.96
N LEU A 10 21.33 20.80 7.35
CA LEU A 10 21.80 21.42 6.12
C LEU A 10 20.82 21.25 4.96
N SER A 11 20.19 20.08 4.84
CA SER A 11 19.19 19.82 3.78
C SER A 11 17.91 20.66 3.94
N LEU A 12 17.62 21.15 5.15
CA LEU A 12 16.46 21.99 5.44
C LEU A 12 16.74 23.48 5.25
N LEU A 13 18.01 23.92 5.15
CA LEU A 13 18.35 25.34 4.96
C LEU A 13 17.63 25.98 3.76
N PRO A 14 17.57 25.37 2.56
CA PRO A 14 16.84 25.94 1.43
C PRO A 14 15.32 26.01 1.65
N LYS A 15 14.79 25.33 2.67
CA LYS A 15 13.37 25.26 3.01
C LYS A 15 12.98 26.26 4.10
N VAL A 16 13.92 27.02 4.67
CA VAL A 16 13.62 28.03 5.71
C VAL A 16 12.52 29.02 5.28
N PRO A 17 12.51 29.59 4.04
CA PRO A 17 11.42 30.50 3.64
C PRO A 17 10.04 29.83 3.65
N LEU A 18 9.95 28.57 3.21
CA LEU A 18 8.71 27.79 3.26
C LEU A 18 8.28 27.54 4.70
N ILE A 19 9.21 27.09 5.55
CA ILE A 19 8.97 26.81 6.97
C ILE A 19 8.45 28.07 7.68
N THR A 20 9.10 29.21 7.47
CA THR A 20 8.69 30.49 8.06
C THR A 20 7.29 30.90 7.58
N ARG A 21 7.01 30.81 6.27
CA ARG A 21 5.68 31.13 5.73
C ARG A 21 4.59 30.25 6.34
N VAL A 22 4.80 28.94 6.40
CA VAL A 22 3.83 28.00 6.98
C VAL A 22 3.62 28.28 8.46
N ALA A 23 4.69 28.53 9.22
CA ALA A 23 4.59 28.87 10.63
C ALA A 23 3.78 30.15 10.87
N LEU A 24 4.01 31.20 10.08
CA LEU A 24 3.25 32.45 10.17
C LEU A 24 1.77 32.23 9.84
N LEU A 25 1.46 31.54 8.74
CA LEU A 25 0.07 31.26 8.35
C LEU A 25 -0.65 30.39 9.40
N HIS A 26 0.04 29.43 10.00
CA HIS A 26 -0.51 28.58 11.05
C HIS A 26 -0.83 29.38 12.31
N VAL A 27 0.12 30.18 12.81
CA VAL A 27 -0.03 30.99 14.03
C VAL A 27 -1.14 32.04 13.86
N LEU A 28 -1.28 32.60 12.66
CA LEU A 28 -2.35 33.55 12.34
C LEU A 28 -3.69 32.88 12.00
N HIS A 29 -3.78 31.54 12.07
CA HIS A 29 -4.96 30.76 11.68
C HIS A 29 -5.46 31.03 10.25
N LEU A 30 -4.53 31.39 9.35
CA LEU A 30 -4.80 31.67 7.94
C LEU A 30 -4.67 30.43 7.05
N SER A 31 -4.09 29.33 7.54
CA SER A 31 -4.09 28.04 6.84
C SER A 31 -5.25 27.16 7.31
N LYS A 32 -5.93 26.47 6.38
CA LYS A 32 -7.01 25.53 6.72
C LYS A 32 -6.55 24.39 7.65
N PRO A 33 -5.36 23.78 7.45
CA PRO A 33 -4.88 22.70 8.33
C PRO A 33 -4.65 23.13 9.78
N ALA A 34 -4.39 24.40 10.08
CA ALA A 34 -4.14 24.88 11.45
C ALA A 34 -5.30 24.61 12.43
N ARG A 35 -6.52 24.43 11.91
CA ARG A 35 -7.68 24.04 12.73
C ARG A 35 -7.56 22.62 13.27
N TYR A 36 -6.90 21.73 12.53
CA TYR A 36 -6.90 20.28 12.79
C TYR A 36 -5.53 19.75 13.23
N LEU A 37 -4.46 20.29 12.66
CA LEU A 37 -3.09 19.87 12.93
C LEU A 37 -2.41 20.81 13.94
N ASP A 38 -1.40 20.30 14.63
CA ASP A 38 -0.42 21.16 15.31
C ASP A 38 0.62 21.70 14.31
N LEU A 39 1.31 22.77 14.70
CA LEU A 39 2.30 23.43 13.85
C LEU A 39 3.38 22.45 13.35
N ARG A 40 3.84 21.54 14.22
CA ARG A 40 4.88 20.57 13.85
C ARG A 40 4.41 19.67 12.71
N SER A 41 3.17 19.20 12.79
CA SER A 41 2.56 18.30 11.82
C SER A 41 2.34 19.00 10.49
N GLU A 42 1.82 20.24 10.51
CA GLU A 42 1.66 21.03 9.28
C GLU A 42 3.02 21.33 8.61
N LEU A 43 4.07 21.62 9.39
CA LEU A 43 5.43 21.78 8.87
C LEU A 43 5.97 20.49 8.23
N ILE A 44 5.73 19.33 8.84
CA ILE A 44 6.13 18.03 8.26
C ILE A 44 5.44 17.83 6.91
N VAL A 45 4.12 18.03 6.84
CA VAL A 45 3.33 17.91 5.60
C VAL A 45 3.84 18.86 4.53
N ALA A 46 4.08 20.14 4.86
CA ALA A 46 4.59 21.12 3.91
C ALA A 46 5.99 20.78 3.39
N VAL A 47 6.88 20.29 4.26
CA VAL A 47 8.23 19.88 3.86
C VAL A 47 8.17 18.65 2.93
N LEU A 48 7.38 17.63 3.28
CA LEU A 48 7.17 16.44 2.44
C LEU A 48 6.64 16.81 1.05
N ARG A 49 5.58 17.63 1.01
CA ARG A 49 4.99 18.15 -0.23
C ARG A 49 6.04 18.83 -1.11
N SER A 50 6.93 19.62 -0.51
CA SER A 50 8.00 20.32 -1.23
C SER A 50 9.09 19.42 -1.83
N TYR A 51 9.18 18.16 -1.40
CA TYR A 51 10.09 17.17 -1.99
C TYR A 51 9.42 16.43 -3.14
N LEU A 52 8.13 16.12 -3.04
CA LEU A 52 7.36 15.48 -4.12
C LEU A 52 7.12 16.41 -5.30
N MET A 53 6.97 17.71 -5.05
CA MET A 53 6.76 18.74 -6.08
C MET A 53 8.01 19.57 -6.36
N ALA A 54 9.19 18.96 -6.35
CA ALA A 54 10.41 19.70 -6.64
C ALA A 54 10.38 20.29 -8.06
N SER A 55 10.70 21.57 -8.21
CA SER A 55 10.72 22.27 -9.51
C SER A 55 11.69 21.66 -10.53
N LYS A 56 12.66 20.87 -10.05
CA LYS A 56 13.53 20.02 -10.86
C LYS A 56 13.32 18.57 -10.42
N PRO A 57 12.47 17.80 -11.13
CA PRO A 57 12.21 16.41 -10.77
C PRO A 57 13.47 15.57 -10.95
N ARG A 58 13.62 14.54 -10.12
CA ARG A 58 14.68 13.54 -10.26
C ARG A 58 14.27 12.49 -11.28
N SER A 59 15.25 11.86 -11.94
CA SER A 59 14.96 10.67 -12.74
C SER A 59 14.42 9.54 -11.88
N ILE A 60 13.65 8.63 -12.46
CA ILE A 60 13.04 7.50 -11.75
C ILE A 60 14.09 6.65 -11.03
N THR A 61 15.17 6.27 -11.71
CA THR A 61 16.27 5.51 -11.11
C THR A 61 16.91 6.25 -9.92
N SER A 62 17.06 7.58 -10.00
CA SER A 62 17.58 8.37 -8.88
C SER A 62 16.61 8.43 -7.70
N SER A 63 15.31 8.50 -7.97
CA SER A 63 14.26 8.49 -6.94
C SER A 63 14.21 7.14 -6.24
N GLN A 64 14.26 6.03 -6.98
CA GLN A 64 14.34 4.67 -6.43
C GLN A 64 15.57 4.48 -5.54
N LYS A 65 16.76 4.89 -6.00
CA LYS A 65 18.00 4.78 -5.21
C LYS A 65 17.92 5.54 -3.88
N LEU A 66 17.21 6.66 -3.86
CA LEU A 66 17.02 7.46 -2.63
C LEU A 66 15.96 6.84 -1.72
N ALA A 67 14.81 6.46 -2.30
CA ALA A 67 13.67 5.93 -1.55
C ALA A 67 13.93 4.53 -0.99
N ASN A 68 14.70 3.69 -1.68
CA ASN A 68 14.93 2.29 -1.33
C ASN A 68 16.26 2.11 -0.56
N ARG A 69 16.78 3.19 0.00
CA ARG A 69 18.03 3.14 0.76
C ARG A 69 17.79 2.48 2.11
N ASP A 70 18.35 1.29 2.31
CA ASP A 70 18.42 0.68 3.63
C ASP A 70 19.41 1.44 4.53
N ASN A 71 18.89 1.95 5.66
CA ASN A 71 19.69 2.65 6.68
C ASN A 71 20.21 1.72 7.78
N GLY A 72 20.11 0.41 7.56
CA GLY A 72 20.42 -0.64 8.52
C GLY A 72 19.28 -0.89 9.52
N VAL A 73 19.38 -2.01 10.22
CA VAL A 73 18.45 -2.39 11.27
C VAL A 73 18.99 -1.90 12.61
N LYS A 74 18.17 -1.20 13.39
CA LYS A 74 18.52 -0.70 14.72
C LYS A 74 17.31 -0.69 15.65
N GLY A 75 17.56 -1.04 16.90
CA GLY A 75 16.63 -0.85 18.00
C GLY A 75 15.76 -2.07 18.29
N ARG A 76 14.52 -1.81 18.72
CA ARG A 76 13.55 -2.80 19.21
C ARG A 76 12.84 -3.57 18.10
N ILE A 77 13.60 -4.15 17.18
CA ILE A 77 13.08 -4.86 16.02
C ILE A 77 13.98 -6.08 15.72
N TRP A 78 13.34 -7.20 15.43
CA TRP A 78 13.95 -8.33 14.74
C TRP A 78 13.68 -8.19 13.25
N VAL A 79 14.70 -8.41 12.42
CA VAL A 79 14.58 -8.48 10.96
C VAL A 79 15.37 -9.71 10.50
N SER A 80 14.71 -10.61 9.78
CA SER A 80 15.31 -11.78 9.13
C SER A 80 14.90 -11.79 7.65
N THR A 81 15.87 -11.86 6.73
CA THR A 81 15.59 -11.86 5.29
C THR A 81 15.48 -13.27 4.74
N TYR A 82 14.48 -13.49 3.90
CA TYR A 82 14.26 -14.74 3.19
C TYR A 82 13.90 -14.43 1.73
N ALA A 83 14.33 -15.29 0.81
CA ALA A 83 13.97 -15.21 -0.60
C ALA A 83 13.30 -16.52 -0.99
N SER A 84 12.00 -16.47 -1.28
CA SER A 84 11.29 -17.65 -1.79
C SER A 84 11.83 -17.98 -3.18
N PRO A 85 12.24 -19.22 -3.46
CA PRO A 85 12.76 -19.60 -4.76
C PRO A 85 11.70 -19.43 -5.85
N ALA A 86 12.14 -19.18 -7.08
CA ALA A 86 11.24 -19.21 -8.23
C ALA A 86 10.69 -20.64 -8.41
N SER A 87 9.37 -20.79 -8.52
CA SER A 87 8.81 -22.06 -8.95
C SER A 87 9.19 -22.33 -10.42
N SER A 88 9.49 -23.58 -10.73
CA SER A 88 9.64 -24.06 -12.10
C SER A 88 8.31 -24.19 -12.84
N GLU A 89 7.19 -24.16 -12.10
CA GLU A 89 5.83 -24.28 -12.63
C GLU A 89 5.31 -22.92 -13.12
N THR A 90 4.49 -22.91 -14.16
CA THR A 90 3.91 -21.68 -14.71
C THR A 90 2.56 -21.33 -14.09
N ASP A 91 1.95 -22.23 -13.31
CA ASP A 91 0.59 -22.12 -12.79
C ASP A 91 0.28 -20.80 -12.08
N VAL A 92 1.23 -20.24 -11.31
CA VAL A 92 1.08 -18.93 -10.67
C VAL A 92 0.91 -17.82 -11.71
N ARG A 93 1.75 -17.84 -12.77
CA ARG A 93 1.65 -16.89 -13.88
C ARG A 93 0.35 -17.09 -14.64
N ASP A 94 -0.01 -18.34 -14.93
CA ASP A 94 -1.22 -18.68 -15.68
C ASP A 94 -2.49 -18.35 -14.89
N ALA A 95 -2.44 -18.40 -13.56
CA ALA A 95 -3.50 -17.95 -12.67
C ALA A 95 -3.69 -16.44 -12.79
N VAL A 96 -2.61 -15.66 -12.64
CA VAL A 96 -2.65 -14.19 -12.76
C VAL A 96 -3.13 -13.77 -14.14
N VAL A 97 -2.56 -14.32 -15.21
CA VAL A 97 -2.93 -14.00 -16.60
C VAL A 97 -4.39 -14.38 -16.87
N GLY A 98 -4.81 -15.59 -16.48
CA GLY A 98 -6.19 -16.04 -16.66
C GLY A 98 -7.20 -15.15 -15.96
N THR A 99 -6.91 -14.69 -14.73
CA THR A 99 -7.75 -13.75 -14.00
C THR A 99 -7.77 -12.37 -14.64
N ILE A 100 -6.64 -11.86 -15.14
CA ILE A 100 -6.63 -10.60 -15.90
C ILE A 100 -7.56 -10.72 -17.10
N GLN A 101 -7.49 -11.83 -17.84
CA GLN A 101 -8.39 -12.02 -18.97
C GLN A 101 -9.87 -12.13 -18.56
N SER A 102 -10.19 -12.82 -17.44
CA SER A 102 -11.58 -13.00 -17.00
C SER A 102 -12.23 -11.73 -16.44
N LEU A 103 -11.44 -10.81 -15.86
CA LEU A 103 -11.93 -9.56 -15.28
C LEU A 103 -11.99 -8.39 -16.28
N ARG A 104 -11.64 -8.61 -17.55
CA ARG A 104 -11.75 -7.58 -18.59
C ARG A 104 -13.18 -7.10 -18.79
N THR A 105 -13.30 -5.84 -19.23
CA THR A 105 -14.56 -5.29 -19.69
C THR A 105 -15.02 -6.06 -20.94
N PRO A 106 -16.23 -6.65 -20.94
CA PRO A 106 -16.76 -7.35 -22.11
C PRO A 106 -16.74 -6.47 -23.36
N GLY A 107 -16.35 -7.02 -24.51
CA GLY A 107 -16.28 -6.31 -25.78
C GLY A 107 -15.00 -5.49 -26.02
N THR A 108 -14.05 -5.48 -25.08
CA THR A 108 -12.71 -4.92 -25.33
C THR A 108 -11.82 -5.92 -26.09
N PRO A 109 -10.85 -5.49 -26.90
CA PRO A 109 -9.88 -6.38 -27.56
C PRO A 109 -9.04 -7.18 -26.56
N GLU A 110 -8.53 -8.35 -26.97
CA GLU A 110 -7.59 -9.11 -26.15
C GLU A 110 -6.34 -8.30 -25.82
N ILE A 111 -5.97 -8.29 -24.54
CA ILE A 111 -4.80 -7.57 -24.06
C ILE A 111 -3.59 -8.45 -24.25
N ASN A 112 -2.63 -7.98 -25.05
CA ASN A 112 -1.32 -8.61 -25.16
C ASN A 112 -0.53 -8.30 -23.88
N LEU A 113 -0.55 -9.22 -22.93
CA LEU A 113 0.09 -9.05 -21.63
C LEU A 113 1.59 -9.30 -21.72
N ARG A 114 2.38 -8.37 -21.20
CA ARG A 114 3.79 -8.64 -20.88
C ARG A 114 3.82 -9.69 -19.76
N LEU A 115 4.25 -10.90 -20.10
CA LEU A 115 4.37 -11.98 -19.13
C LEU A 115 5.57 -11.71 -18.20
N PRO A 116 5.36 -11.51 -16.89
CA PRO A 116 6.47 -11.32 -15.97
C PRO A 116 7.20 -12.65 -15.73
N ASP A 117 8.52 -12.59 -15.60
CA ASP A 117 9.32 -13.75 -15.19
C ASP A 117 8.95 -14.20 -13.77
N LEU A 118 8.98 -15.51 -13.53
CA LEU A 118 8.93 -16.06 -12.18
C LEU A 118 10.35 -16.03 -11.66
N VAL A 119 10.57 -15.22 -10.62
CA VAL A 119 11.89 -14.97 -10.04
C VAL A 119 11.81 -15.20 -8.52
N PRO A 120 12.94 -15.37 -7.83
CA PRO A 120 12.92 -15.40 -6.39
C PRO A 120 12.29 -14.12 -5.81
N VAL A 121 11.42 -14.30 -4.82
CA VAL A 121 10.70 -13.18 -4.17
C VAL A 121 11.26 -12.96 -2.77
N GLU A 122 11.93 -11.83 -2.59
CA GLU A 122 12.49 -11.43 -1.30
C GLU A 122 11.43 -10.90 -0.34
N ALA A 123 11.62 -11.19 0.95
CA ALA A 123 10.82 -10.63 2.03
C ALA A 123 11.64 -10.46 3.32
N GLU A 124 11.16 -9.57 4.19
CA GLU A 124 11.66 -9.39 5.55
C GLU A 124 10.65 -9.91 6.56
N TRP A 125 11.04 -10.92 7.34
CA TRP A 125 10.37 -11.26 8.58
C TRP A 125 10.67 -10.19 9.61
N THR A 126 9.63 -9.54 10.13
CA THR A 126 9.74 -8.54 11.19
C THR A 126 9.01 -8.95 12.46
N GLY A 127 9.67 -8.77 13.61
CA GLY A 127 9.10 -8.96 14.93
C GLY A 127 9.54 -7.86 15.91
N TYR A 128 8.86 -7.79 17.06
CA TYR A 128 9.28 -6.88 18.12
C TYR A 128 10.39 -7.51 18.95
N ARG A 129 11.43 -6.73 19.27
CA ARG A 129 12.55 -7.15 20.12
C ARG A 129 12.47 -6.45 21.47
N ALA A 130 11.80 -7.07 22.43
CA ALA A 130 11.46 -6.49 23.73
C ALA A 130 12.70 -6.19 24.58
N GLY A 131 13.71 -7.07 24.54
CA GLY A 131 14.95 -6.91 25.30
C GLY A 131 15.91 -5.82 24.79
N ALA A 132 15.70 -5.29 23.58
CA ALA A 132 16.56 -4.28 23.00
C ALA A 132 16.25 -2.85 23.47
N THR A 133 17.22 -1.95 23.37
CA THR A 133 17.04 -0.48 23.49
C THR A 133 16.82 0.14 22.11
N SER A 134 16.59 1.47 22.02
CA SER A 134 16.56 2.16 20.72
C SER A 134 17.92 2.14 20.00
N GLU A 135 19.00 1.96 20.76
CA GLU A 135 20.38 2.01 20.26
C GLU A 135 20.97 0.63 19.97
N SER A 136 20.27 -0.44 20.34
CA SER A 136 20.74 -1.81 20.18
C SER A 136 20.95 -2.15 18.71
N LYS A 137 22.11 -2.74 18.42
CA LYS A 137 22.39 -3.35 17.12
C LYS A 137 21.75 -4.75 17.05
N PRO A 138 21.38 -5.24 15.87
CA PRO A 138 21.04 -6.64 15.67
C PRO A 138 22.21 -7.53 16.08
N PRO A 139 21.97 -8.72 16.64
CA PRO A 139 23.03 -9.70 16.84
C PRO A 139 23.63 -10.15 15.50
N ALA A 140 24.91 -10.47 15.51
CA ALA A 140 25.65 -10.97 14.36
C ALA A 140 25.49 -12.49 14.23
N ILE A 141 24.26 -12.93 13.93
CA ILE A 141 23.85 -14.33 13.75
C ILE A 141 23.22 -14.53 12.36
N GLY A 142 23.04 -15.77 11.92
CA GLY A 142 22.48 -16.09 10.60
C GLY A 142 20.99 -15.71 10.45
N GLU A 143 20.48 -15.59 9.23
CA GLU A 143 19.09 -15.17 8.98
C GLU A 143 18.06 -16.15 9.58
N LYS A 144 18.28 -17.47 9.47
CA LYS A 144 17.45 -18.49 10.12
C LYS A 144 17.46 -18.35 11.65
N GLU A 145 18.62 -18.14 12.25
CA GLU A 145 18.76 -17.94 13.70
C GLU A 145 18.06 -16.65 14.15
N LYS A 146 18.14 -15.56 13.38
CA LYS A 146 17.36 -14.33 13.63
C LYS A 146 15.85 -14.61 13.58
N PHE A 147 15.39 -15.44 12.65
CA PHE A 147 13.99 -15.84 12.58
C PHE A 147 13.60 -16.68 13.80
N ASP A 148 14.45 -17.59 14.25
CA ASP A 148 14.16 -18.42 15.43
C ASP A 148 14.10 -17.56 16.71
N GLU A 149 15.02 -16.60 16.90
CA GLU A 149 14.96 -15.64 18.02
C GLU A 149 13.73 -14.74 17.94
N LEU A 150 13.35 -14.28 16.73
CA LEU A 150 12.10 -13.55 16.51
C LEU A 150 10.91 -14.38 16.98
N MET A 151 10.84 -15.66 16.60
CA MET A 151 9.73 -16.54 16.93
C MET A 151 9.61 -16.83 18.42
N ARG A 152 10.71 -16.79 19.19
CA ARG A 152 10.68 -16.89 20.66
C ARG A 152 9.97 -15.72 21.34
N GLU A 153 9.90 -14.56 20.69
CA GLU A 153 9.19 -13.37 21.20
C GLU A 153 7.76 -13.23 20.65
N VAL A 154 7.35 -14.08 19.70
CA VAL A 154 5.97 -14.07 19.15
C VAL A 154 5.02 -14.71 20.16
N THR A 155 3.95 -13.99 20.50
CA THR A 155 2.93 -14.44 21.49
C THR A 155 1.55 -14.63 20.87
N ASN A 156 1.39 -14.35 19.58
CA ASN A 156 0.14 -14.45 18.84
C ASN A 156 0.41 -15.13 17.48
N PRO A 157 -0.39 -16.14 17.06
CA PRO A 157 -0.16 -16.84 15.79
C PRO A 157 -0.31 -15.95 14.55
N LEU A 158 -0.94 -14.77 14.67
CA LEU A 158 -1.10 -13.79 13.59
C LEU A 158 0.19 -13.56 12.79
N THR A 159 0.09 -13.76 11.48
CA THR A 159 1.09 -13.40 10.48
C THR A 159 0.49 -12.33 9.56
N VAL A 160 1.14 -11.18 9.48
CA VAL A 160 0.73 -10.11 8.56
C VAL A 160 1.56 -10.20 7.28
N LEU A 161 0.92 -10.54 6.15
CA LEU A 161 1.52 -10.36 4.84
C LEU A 161 1.47 -8.86 4.52
N TYR A 162 2.61 -8.17 4.63
CA TYR A 162 2.68 -6.72 4.50
C TYR A 162 3.19 -6.32 3.12
N LEU A 163 2.39 -5.53 2.41
CA LEU A 163 2.69 -4.97 1.11
C LEU A 163 2.87 -3.46 1.29
N HIS A 164 4.09 -2.98 1.07
CA HIS A 164 4.44 -1.58 1.37
C HIS A 164 3.86 -0.59 0.35
N GLY A 165 3.62 0.65 0.79
CA GLY A 165 3.30 1.76 -0.11
C GLY A 165 4.52 2.27 -0.89
N GLY A 166 4.34 3.32 -1.69
CA GLY A 166 5.40 3.87 -2.56
C GLY A 166 5.03 3.96 -4.04
N ALA A 167 3.74 4.10 -4.35
CA ALA A 167 3.24 4.31 -5.72
C ALA A 167 3.71 3.23 -6.73
N TYR A 168 3.99 2.01 -6.27
CA TYR A 168 4.54 0.89 -7.07
C TYR A 168 5.95 1.07 -7.66
N TYR A 169 6.59 2.23 -7.50
CA TYR A 169 7.92 2.49 -8.05
C TYR A 169 8.94 2.98 -7.01
N LEU A 170 8.55 3.16 -5.76
CA LEU A 170 9.38 3.62 -4.65
C LEU A 170 9.21 2.70 -3.44
N CYS A 171 10.09 2.91 -2.46
CA CYS A 171 10.12 2.23 -1.17
C CYS A 171 10.45 0.74 -1.27
N ASP A 172 10.62 0.14 -0.10
CA ASP A 172 10.90 -1.27 0.10
C ASP A 172 10.49 -1.69 1.54
N PRO A 173 10.66 -2.95 1.95
CA PRO A 173 10.41 -3.35 3.33
C PRO A 173 11.21 -2.53 4.37
N ALA A 174 12.44 -2.12 4.04
CA ALA A 174 13.29 -1.39 4.96
C ALA A 174 12.72 -0.02 5.34
N THR A 175 12.05 0.69 4.41
CA THR A 175 11.38 1.96 4.72
C THR A 175 10.17 1.80 5.64
N HIS A 176 9.55 0.62 5.69
CA HIS A 176 8.35 0.34 6.46
C HIS A 176 8.61 -0.33 7.82
N ARG A 177 9.86 -0.71 8.13
CA ARG A 177 10.29 -1.25 9.43
C ARG A 177 9.72 -0.52 10.66
N PRO A 178 9.61 0.83 10.71
CA PRO A 178 8.99 1.52 11.84
C PRO A 178 7.52 1.14 12.05
N ALA A 179 6.74 1.03 10.97
CA ALA A 179 5.33 0.66 11.01
C ALA A 179 5.16 -0.83 11.33
N THR A 180 5.90 -1.70 10.64
CA THR A 180 5.83 -3.16 10.84
C THR A 180 6.26 -3.55 12.25
N LYS A 181 7.34 -2.96 12.79
CA LYS A 181 7.71 -3.11 14.21
C LYS A 181 6.59 -2.71 15.17
N LYS A 182 5.89 -1.60 14.88
CA LYS A 182 4.80 -1.12 15.74
C LYS A 182 3.60 -2.07 15.69
N ILE A 183 3.28 -2.59 14.50
CA ILE A 183 2.26 -3.63 14.32
C ILE A 183 2.65 -4.88 15.12
N ALA A 184 3.86 -5.43 14.93
CA ALA A 184 4.35 -6.60 15.65
C ALA A 184 4.22 -6.42 17.17
N LYS A 185 4.60 -5.25 17.69
CA LYS A 185 4.49 -4.93 19.12
C LYS A 185 3.04 -4.95 19.61
N LEU A 186 2.12 -4.33 18.87
CA LEU A 186 0.73 -4.17 19.31
C LEU A 186 -0.09 -5.46 19.14
N THR A 187 0.26 -6.28 18.16
CA THR A 187 -0.45 -7.54 17.90
C THR A 187 0.13 -8.74 18.67
N GLY A 188 1.42 -8.69 19.00
CA GLY A 188 2.20 -9.84 19.48
C GLY A 188 2.51 -10.85 18.37
N GLY A 189 2.16 -10.53 17.12
CA GLY A 189 2.38 -11.36 15.95
C GLY A 189 3.67 -11.00 15.20
N ARG A 190 3.75 -11.48 13.96
CA ARG A 190 4.91 -11.31 13.07
C ARG A 190 4.46 -10.79 11.71
N LEU A 191 5.38 -10.15 10.98
CA LEU A 191 5.12 -9.65 9.63
C LEU A 191 6.04 -10.31 8.63
N TYR A 192 5.49 -10.60 7.46
CA TYR A 192 6.20 -10.98 6.25
C TYR A 192 6.10 -9.83 5.25
N SER A 193 7.10 -8.96 5.23
CA SER A 193 7.10 -7.75 4.40
C SER A 193 7.74 -8.01 3.05
N VAL A 194 6.94 -8.01 1.98
CA VAL A 194 7.38 -8.42 0.64
C VAL A 194 8.16 -7.29 -0.03
N ARG A 195 9.34 -7.61 -0.59
CA ARG A 195 10.08 -6.74 -1.50
C ARG A 195 9.62 -7.02 -2.93
N TYR A 196 8.38 -6.65 -3.23
CA TYR A 196 7.80 -6.89 -4.55
C TYR A 196 8.52 -6.05 -5.61
N ARG A 197 8.55 -6.55 -6.85
CA ARG A 197 9.20 -5.86 -7.97
C ARG A 197 8.52 -4.52 -8.27
N LEU A 198 9.35 -3.51 -8.49
CA LEU A 198 8.91 -2.15 -8.74
C LEU A 198 8.78 -1.86 -10.25
N ALA A 199 7.78 -1.07 -10.56
CA ALA A 199 7.67 -0.38 -11.84
C ALA A 199 8.72 0.76 -11.91
N PRO A 200 9.08 1.27 -13.11
CA PRO A 200 8.66 0.83 -14.43
C PRO A 200 9.42 -0.38 -14.99
N GLN A 201 10.47 -0.86 -14.31
CA GLN A 201 11.25 -2.02 -14.75
C GLN A 201 10.36 -3.28 -14.84
N HIS A 202 9.46 -3.42 -13.88
CA HIS A 202 8.50 -4.51 -13.81
C HIS A 202 7.08 -3.95 -13.62
N PRO A 203 6.39 -3.57 -14.72
CA PRO A 203 5.01 -3.07 -14.61
C PRO A 203 4.06 -4.16 -14.12
N PHE A 204 2.81 -3.77 -13.84
CA PHE A 204 1.70 -4.70 -13.64
C PHE A 204 1.70 -5.77 -14.76
N PRO A 205 1.60 -7.07 -14.42
CA PRO A 205 1.19 -7.63 -13.12
C PRO A 205 2.34 -8.15 -12.22
N ALA A 206 3.59 -7.71 -12.40
CA ALA A 206 4.73 -8.28 -11.67
C ALA A 206 4.59 -8.25 -10.14
N ALA A 207 4.23 -7.09 -9.56
CA ALA A 207 4.04 -6.96 -8.12
C ALA A 207 2.90 -7.85 -7.57
N LEU A 208 1.82 -8.02 -8.35
CA LEU A 208 0.69 -8.90 -7.98
C LEU A 208 1.13 -10.37 -7.99
N MET A 209 1.96 -10.76 -8.95
CA MET A 209 2.53 -12.10 -8.99
C MET A 209 3.46 -12.35 -7.79
N ASP A 210 4.30 -11.38 -7.42
CA ASP A 210 5.17 -11.50 -6.25
C ASP A 210 4.36 -11.59 -4.93
N ALA A 211 3.24 -10.87 -4.86
CA ALA A 211 2.31 -10.97 -3.73
C ALA A 211 1.64 -12.35 -3.66
N LEU A 212 1.22 -12.94 -4.79
CA LEU A 212 0.67 -14.29 -4.84
C LEU A 212 1.72 -15.35 -4.45
N VAL A 213 2.94 -15.27 -4.99
CA VAL A 213 4.06 -16.14 -4.60
C VAL A 213 4.33 -16.05 -3.11
N SER A 214 4.32 -14.85 -2.54
CA SER A 214 4.52 -14.63 -1.11
C SER A 214 3.40 -15.25 -0.27
N TYR A 215 2.14 -15.11 -0.72
CA TYR A 215 1.00 -15.72 -0.05
C TYR A 215 1.07 -17.26 -0.06
N LEU A 216 1.45 -17.85 -1.20
CA LEU A 216 1.65 -19.29 -1.34
C LEU A 216 2.85 -19.78 -0.52
N THR A 217 3.92 -19.00 -0.45
CA THR A 217 5.07 -19.29 0.42
C THR A 217 4.65 -19.37 1.88
N LEU A 218 3.76 -18.48 2.34
CA LEU A 218 3.23 -18.53 3.71
C LEU A 218 2.38 -19.78 3.95
N LEU A 219 1.49 -20.13 3.02
CA LEU A 219 0.59 -21.28 3.15
C LEU A 219 1.32 -22.63 3.02
N TYR A 220 2.19 -22.72 2.02
CA TYR A 220 2.85 -23.91 1.53
C TYR A 220 4.35 -23.62 1.32
N PRO A 221 5.12 -23.43 2.41
CA PRO A 221 6.52 -23.05 2.31
C PRO A 221 7.35 -24.08 1.54
N PRO A 222 8.35 -23.62 0.77
CA PRO A 222 9.35 -24.50 0.20
C PRO A 222 10.21 -25.17 1.30
N PRO A 223 10.91 -26.28 0.99
CA PRO A 223 11.64 -27.05 1.99
C PRO A 223 12.72 -26.30 2.76
N ASP A 224 13.27 -25.22 2.20
CA ASP A 224 14.31 -24.37 2.80
C ASP A 224 13.76 -23.14 3.54
N ALA A 225 12.44 -22.94 3.56
CA ALA A 225 11.83 -21.85 4.29
C ALA A 225 12.08 -21.96 5.80
N TYR A 226 12.15 -20.80 6.46
CA TYR A 226 12.43 -20.75 7.89
C TYR A 226 11.23 -21.12 8.78
N HIS A 227 10.05 -21.29 8.19
CA HIS A 227 8.76 -21.42 8.87
C HIS A 227 7.95 -22.59 8.32
N GLU A 228 7.05 -23.09 9.16
CA GLU A 228 6.01 -24.05 8.77
C GLU A 228 4.85 -23.34 8.07
N GLY A 229 3.98 -24.13 7.41
CA GLY A 229 2.76 -23.61 6.78
C GLY A 229 1.89 -22.81 7.76
N VAL A 230 1.57 -21.57 7.39
CA VAL A 230 0.73 -20.70 8.21
C VAL A 230 -0.73 -20.96 7.87
N GLU A 231 -1.53 -21.30 8.87
CA GLU A 231 -2.97 -21.48 8.67
C GLU A 231 -3.61 -20.19 8.09
N PRO A 232 -4.50 -20.28 7.08
CA PRO A 232 -5.10 -19.11 6.43
C PRO A 232 -5.83 -18.18 7.41
N LYS A 233 -6.46 -18.76 8.45
CA LYS A 233 -7.16 -18.04 9.52
C LYS A 233 -6.23 -17.19 10.39
N HIS A 234 -4.92 -17.38 10.30
CA HIS A 234 -3.90 -16.60 11.00
C HIS A 234 -3.19 -15.60 10.07
N ILE A 235 -3.54 -15.54 8.77
CA ILE A 235 -2.94 -14.60 7.83
C ILE A 235 -3.86 -13.38 7.67
N VAL A 236 -3.32 -12.19 7.89
CA VAL A 236 -3.96 -10.92 7.49
C VAL A 236 -3.11 -10.26 6.43
N VAL A 237 -3.72 -9.88 5.31
CA VAL A 237 -3.03 -9.09 4.28
C VAL A 237 -3.19 -7.61 4.62
N ALA A 238 -2.08 -6.89 4.70
CA ALA A 238 -2.08 -5.48 5.08
C ALA A 238 -1.16 -4.68 4.19
N GLY A 239 -1.48 -3.40 4.02
CA GLY A 239 -0.64 -2.50 3.25
C GLY A 239 -1.15 -1.07 3.32
N ASP A 240 -0.29 -0.16 2.90
CA ASP A 240 -0.57 1.26 2.84
C ASP A 240 -0.47 1.80 1.41
N SER A 241 -1.27 2.80 1.03
CA SER A 241 -1.16 3.44 -0.28
C SER A 241 -1.23 2.42 -1.43
N ALA A 242 -0.23 2.40 -2.32
CA ALA A 242 -0.07 1.38 -3.38
C ALA A 242 -0.02 -0.07 -2.84
N GLY A 243 0.50 -0.31 -1.65
CA GLY A 243 0.48 -1.63 -1.02
C GLY A 243 -0.92 -2.02 -0.52
N GLY A 244 -1.73 -1.04 -0.16
CA GLY A 244 -3.16 -1.22 0.11
C GLY A 244 -3.95 -1.60 -1.15
N ASN A 245 -3.63 -0.98 -2.29
CA ASN A 245 -4.11 -1.42 -3.61
C ASN A 245 -3.68 -2.86 -3.89
N LEU A 246 -2.39 -3.17 -3.77
CA LEU A 246 -1.87 -4.51 -4.05
C LEU A 246 -2.52 -5.59 -3.19
N SER A 247 -2.83 -5.26 -1.93
CA SER A 247 -3.54 -6.15 -1.00
C SER A 247 -4.93 -6.52 -1.50
N LEU A 248 -5.70 -5.56 -2.01
CA LEU A 248 -7.02 -5.82 -2.58
C LEU A 248 -6.96 -6.42 -3.98
N ALA A 249 -5.96 -6.08 -4.79
CA ALA A 249 -5.72 -6.74 -6.07
C ALA A 249 -5.44 -8.24 -5.87
N LEU A 250 -4.63 -8.58 -4.85
CA LEU A 250 -4.41 -9.95 -4.43
C LEU A 250 -5.73 -10.59 -3.97
N LEU A 251 -6.51 -9.93 -3.11
CA LEU A 251 -7.81 -10.48 -2.69
C LEU A 251 -8.73 -10.76 -3.90
N GLN A 252 -8.85 -9.82 -4.83
CA GLN A 252 -9.70 -9.99 -6.00
C GLN A 252 -9.23 -11.15 -6.89
N LEU A 253 -7.91 -11.30 -7.06
CA LEU A 253 -7.32 -12.47 -7.72
C LEU A 253 -7.74 -13.77 -7.01
N LEU A 254 -7.59 -13.84 -5.70
CA LEU A 254 -7.96 -15.03 -4.92
C LEU A 254 -9.46 -15.34 -4.99
N LEU A 255 -10.32 -14.31 -4.96
CA LEU A 255 -11.77 -14.47 -5.12
C LEU A 255 -12.12 -15.04 -6.49
N GLU A 256 -11.48 -14.56 -7.53
CA GLU A 256 -11.73 -15.03 -8.89
C GLU A 256 -11.27 -16.48 -9.07
N LEU A 257 -10.08 -16.83 -8.57
CA LEU A 257 -9.60 -18.22 -8.56
C LEU A 257 -10.56 -19.14 -7.78
N ARG A 258 -11.08 -18.68 -6.64
CA ARG A 258 -12.09 -19.41 -5.85
C ARG A 258 -13.40 -19.60 -6.63
N ARG A 259 -13.92 -18.56 -7.30
CA ARG A 259 -15.15 -18.64 -8.12
C ARG A 259 -14.99 -19.66 -9.25
N GLN A 260 -13.81 -19.72 -9.84
CA GLN A 260 -13.44 -20.68 -10.88
C GLN A 260 -13.14 -22.08 -10.31
N LYS A 261 -13.10 -22.25 -8.98
CA LYS A 261 -12.63 -23.46 -8.29
C LYS A 261 -11.24 -23.90 -8.78
N ARG A 262 -10.40 -22.92 -9.13
CA ARG A 262 -9.07 -23.15 -9.69
C ARG A 262 -8.10 -23.47 -8.55
N LYS A 263 -7.44 -24.62 -8.68
CA LYS A 263 -6.25 -24.98 -7.93
C LYS A 263 -5.01 -24.62 -8.75
N ILE A 264 -3.84 -24.66 -8.12
CA ILE A 264 -2.56 -24.43 -8.80
C ILE A 264 -1.59 -25.55 -8.47
N GLN A 265 -0.73 -25.93 -9.42
CA GLN A 265 0.49 -26.65 -9.08
C GLN A 265 1.43 -25.70 -8.32
N TRP A 266 1.90 -26.16 -7.17
CA TRP A 266 2.84 -25.44 -6.34
C TRP A 266 3.79 -26.43 -5.66
N LEU A 267 5.06 -26.39 -6.09
CA LEU A 267 6.15 -27.23 -5.60
C LEU A 267 5.87 -28.73 -5.79
N GLY A 268 5.33 -29.10 -6.95
CA GLY A 268 5.05 -30.48 -7.37
C GLY A 268 3.73 -31.04 -6.84
N GLU A 269 2.92 -30.24 -6.15
CA GLU A 269 1.62 -30.65 -5.61
C GLU A 269 0.49 -29.71 -6.04
N GLU A 270 -0.68 -30.28 -6.30
CA GLU A 270 -1.89 -29.50 -6.54
C GLU A 270 -2.39 -28.89 -5.21
N ARG A 271 -2.43 -27.56 -5.11
CA ARG A 271 -2.82 -26.82 -3.92
C ARG A 271 -4.11 -26.03 -4.13
N GLU A 272 -4.94 -26.01 -3.10
CA GLU A 272 -6.00 -25.00 -2.99
C GLU A 272 -5.42 -23.64 -2.58
N ILE A 273 -6.15 -22.56 -2.83
CA ILE A 273 -5.73 -21.22 -2.41
C ILE A 273 -6.83 -20.61 -1.52
N PRO A 274 -6.83 -20.92 -0.21
CA PRO A 274 -7.80 -20.36 0.72
C PRO A 274 -7.63 -18.83 0.83
N LEU A 275 -8.69 -18.13 1.24
CA LEU A 275 -8.62 -16.69 1.51
C LEU A 275 -7.94 -16.43 2.87
N PRO A 276 -7.29 -15.27 3.03
CA PRO A 276 -6.77 -14.85 4.33
C PRO A 276 -7.92 -14.58 5.31
N SER A 277 -7.60 -14.47 6.59
CA SER A 277 -8.54 -14.13 7.66
C SER A 277 -9.21 -12.76 7.45
N GLY A 278 -8.48 -11.78 6.93
CA GLY A 278 -8.98 -10.44 6.66
C GLY A 278 -7.96 -9.55 5.97
N LEU A 279 -8.40 -8.35 5.58
CA LEU A 279 -7.55 -7.30 5.03
C LEU A 279 -7.53 -6.07 5.94
N ALA A 280 -6.36 -5.44 6.09
CA ALA A 280 -6.21 -4.29 6.96
C ALA A 280 -5.42 -3.18 6.25
N LEU A 281 -6.11 -2.18 5.73
CA LEU A 281 -5.60 -1.23 4.75
C LEU A 281 -5.49 0.19 5.32
N ASN A 282 -4.39 0.88 5.04
CA ASN A 282 -4.14 2.26 5.46
C ASN A 282 -4.00 3.17 4.23
N SER A 283 -4.93 4.10 4.05
CA SER A 283 -4.94 5.03 2.92
C SER A 283 -4.73 4.34 1.57
N PRO A 284 -5.46 3.25 1.24
CA PRO A 284 -5.18 2.46 0.04
C PRO A 284 -5.47 3.23 -1.27
N TRP A 285 -4.59 3.11 -2.26
CA TRP A 285 -4.75 3.83 -3.55
C TRP A 285 -5.62 3.03 -4.54
N MET A 286 -6.94 3.22 -4.53
CA MET A 286 -7.89 2.40 -5.30
C MET A 286 -8.08 2.84 -6.75
N ASP A 287 -7.74 4.09 -7.10
CA ASP A 287 -7.90 4.62 -8.46
C ASP A 287 -6.60 5.18 -9.05
N ILE A 288 -5.95 4.37 -9.91
CA ILE A 288 -4.68 4.72 -10.55
C ILE A 288 -4.85 5.88 -11.55
N THR A 289 -6.07 6.11 -12.06
CA THR A 289 -6.37 7.20 -12.99
C THR A 289 -6.57 8.55 -12.30
N GLN A 290 -6.65 8.57 -10.96
CA GLN A 290 -6.80 9.80 -10.17
C GLN A 290 -8.09 10.56 -10.51
N SER A 291 -9.20 9.83 -10.70
CA SER A 291 -10.47 10.38 -11.21
C SER A 291 -11.42 10.89 -10.12
N SER A 292 -11.15 10.53 -8.86
CA SER A 292 -11.92 10.95 -7.70
C SER A 292 -11.81 12.46 -7.44
N PRO A 293 -12.91 13.15 -7.05
CA PRO A 293 -12.90 14.60 -6.78
C PRO A 293 -11.89 15.05 -5.71
N SER A 294 -11.63 14.21 -4.70
CA SER A 294 -10.65 14.45 -3.64
C SER A 294 -9.23 14.74 -4.15
N TRP A 295 -8.85 14.28 -5.35
CA TRP A 295 -7.57 14.58 -5.98
C TRP A 295 -7.33 16.07 -6.28
N GLU A 296 -8.37 16.88 -6.25
CA GLU A 296 -8.27 18.35 -6.32
C GLU A 296 -8.78 19.03 -5.04
N SER A 297 -9.90 18.56 -4.45
CA SER A 297 -10.54 19.26 -3.33
C SER A 297 -9.83 19.11 -1.98
N ASN A 298 -9.09 18.03 -1.74
CA ASN A 298 -8.43 17.75 -0.46
C ASN A 298 -6.95 18.16 -0.42
N TRP A 299 -6.42 18.66 -1.52
CA TRP A 299 -5.02 19.05 -1.70
C TRP A 299 -4.42 19.89 -0.56
N GLU A 300 -5.21 20.78 0.04
CA GLU A 300 -4.72 21.66 1.13
C GLU A 300 -4.26 20.89 2.36
N PHE A 301 -4.85 19.72 2.65
CA PHE A 301 -4.50 18.87 3.79
C PHE A 301 -3.37 17.87 3.48
N ASP A 302 -3.10 17.60 2.20
CA ASP A 302 -2.29 16.45 1.79
C ASP A 302 -0.93 16.83 1.21
N TYR A 303 0.07 15.95 1.36
CA TYR A 303 1.39 16.14 0.75
C TYR A 303 1.50 15.56 -0.67
N LEU A 304 0.58 14.66 -1.06
CA LEU A 304 0.54 14.10 -2.41
C LEU A 304 0.23 15.19 -3.44
N PRO A 305 0.91 15.23 -4.61
CA PRO A 305 0.61 16.18 -5.68
C PRO A 305 -0.82 16.00 -6.19
N LYS A 306 -1.57 17.10 -6.31
CA LYS A 306 -2.88 17.12 -6.97
C LYS A 306 -2.80 16.60 -8.41
N ALA A 307 -3.91 16.08 -8.94
CA ALA A 307 -3.95 15.41 -10.25
C ALA A 307 -3.34 16.26 -11.38
N SER A 308 -3.66 17.56 -11.43
CA SER A 308 -3.06 18.48 -12.42
C SER A 308 -1.53 18.57 -12.36
N VAL A 309 -0.94 18.56 -11.17
CA VAL A 309 0.53 18.57 -11.00
C VAL A 309 1.13 17.20 -11.33
N TYR A 310 0.43 16.12 -10.97
CA TYR A 310 0.86 14.78 -11.29
C TYR A 310 0.87 14.54 -12.82
N ALA A 311 -0.13 15.05 -13.54
CA ALA A 311 -0.22 14.95 -15.00
C ALA A 311 0.92 15.68 -15.73
N GLU A 312 1.43 16.78 -15.15
CA GLU A 312 2.58 17.52 -15.70
C GLU A 312 3.94 16.90 -15.30
N TYR A 313 3.95 15.84 -14.49
CA TYR A 313 5.18 15.24 -14.01
C TYR A 313 5.95 14.53 -15.12
N ASN A 314 7.05 15.15 -15.55
CA ASN A 314 7.95 14.61 -16.57
C ASN A 314 9.36 14.40 -15.99
N PRO A 315 9.69 13.20 -15.47
CA PRO A 315 11.00 12.94 -14.90
C PRO A 315 12.07 12.87 -16.00
N PRO A 316 13.31 13.35 -15.74
CA PRO A 316 14.40 13.25 -16.69
C PRO A 316 14.64 11.80 -17.15
N PRO A 317 14.98 11.57 -18.43
CA PRO A 317 15.29 10.23 -18.92
C PRO A 317 16.39 9.55 -18.11
N CYS A 318 16.26 8.24 -17.95
CA CYS A 318 17.20 7.34 -17.30
C CYS A 318 17.02 5.92 -17.84
N GLU A 319 17.78 4.97 -17.31
CA GLU A 319 17.68 3.55 -17.70
C GLU A 319 16.26 2.98 -17.53
N ALA A 320 15.50 3.48 -16.54
CA ALA A 320 14.16 2.99 -16.23
C ALA A 320 13.04 3.76 -16.96
N TRP A 321 13.26 5.00 -17.42
CA TRP A 321 12.21 5.86 -17.96
C TRP A 321 12.73 6.80 -19.07
N PRO A 322 12.02 7.02 -20.20
CA PRO A 322 10.73 6.39 -20.55
C PRO A 322 10.85 4.88 -20.71
N ALA A 323 9.77 4.18 -20.37
CA ALA A 323 9.75 2.72 -20.43
C ALA A 323 9.95 2.21 -21.87
N LYS A 324 10.41 0.97 -22.00
CA LYS A 324 10.51 0.25 -23.28
C LYS A 324 9.70 -1.05 -23.21
N PRO A 325 8.70 -1.25 -24.12
CA PRO A 325 8.06 -0.24 -24.97
C PRO A 325 7.50 0.97 -24.18
N PRO A 326 7.32 2.14 -24.86
CA PRO A 326 6.76 3.34 -24.24
C PRO A 326 5.36 3.11 -23.67
N ARG A 327 5.04 3.84 -22.60
CA ARG A 327 3.71 3.93 -21.97
C ARG A 327 3.57 5.23 -21.20
N ALA A 328 2.34 5.69 -21.01
CA ALA A 328 2.03 6.89 -20.25
C ALA A 328 2.15 6.64 -18.73
N SER A 329 1.69 5.48 -18.25
CA SER A 329 1.75 5.15 -16.82
C SER A 329 3.07 4.49 -16.41
N ILE A 330 3.58 4.85 -15.24
CA ILE A 330 4.74 4.16 -14.64
C ILE A 330 4.38 2.71 -14.33
N TYR A 331 3.21 2.49 -13.70
CA TYR A 331 2.84 1.23 -13.06
C TYR A 331 2.35 0.16 -14.03
N ALA A 332 1.44 0.49 -14.94
CA ALA A 332 0.79 -0.49 -15.81
C ALA A 332 0.90 -0.06 -17.27
N ASP A 333 0.86 -1.03 -18.19
CA ASP A 333 0.71 -0.72 -19.61
C ASP A 333 -0.65 -0.02 -19.84
N ASP A 334 -0.69 0.87 -20.83
CA ASP A 334 -1.76 1.87 -21.01
C ASP A 334 -3.16 1.25 -21.14
N ASP A 335 -3.27 0.10 -21.80
CA ASP A 335 -4.52 -0.64 -21.95
C ASP A 335 -5.07 -1.15 -20.61
N LEU A 336 -4.18 -1.41 -19.64
CA LEU A 336 -4.49 -2.01 -18.35
C LEU A 336 -4.75 -0.99 -17.23
N ILE A 337 -4.55 0.31 -17.45
CA ILE A 337 -4.70 1.32 -16.38
C ILE A 337 -6.09 1.25 -15.73
N ALA A 338 -7.15 1.09 -16.53
CA ALA A 338 -8.53 0.97 -16.04
C ALA A 338 -8.94 -0.49 -15.71
N HIS A 339 -8.02 -1.45 -15.76
CA HIS A 339 -8.30 -2.84 -15.47
C HIS A 339 -8.69 -3.03 -13.98
N PRO A 340 -9.68 -3.86 -13.62
CA PRO A 340 -10.11 -4.02 -12.23
C PRO A 340 -9.07 -4.57 -11.24
N LEU A 341 -7.93 -5.10 -11.71
CA LEU A 341 -6.78 -5.46 -10.85
C LEU A 341 -5.72 -4.35 -10.71
N VAL A 342 -5.90 -3.24 -11.42
CA VAL A 342 -5.05 -2.05 -11.38
C VAL A 342 -5.80 -0.93 -10.68
N THR A 343 -6.96 -0.54 -11.23
CA THR A 343 -7.89 0.45 -10.69
C THR A 343 -9.07 -0.26 -10.04
N LEU A 344 -8.99 -0.48 -8.74
CA LEU A 344 -9.84 -1.43 -8.01
C LEU A 344 -11.28 -0.96 -7.85
N VAL A 345 -11.54 0.35 -7.94
CA VAL A 345 -12.90 0.89 -7.99
C VAL A 345 -13.70 0.41 -9.20
N MET A 346 -13.05 -0.23 -10.19
CA MET A 346 -13.70 -0.84 -11.36
C MET A 346 -14.20 -2.28 -11.10
N ASN A 347 -13.97 -2.85 -9.91
CA ASN A 347 -14.47 -4.19 -9.59
C ASN A 347 -15.99 -4.20 -9.44
N LYS A 348 -16.63 -5.18 -10.09
CA LYS A 348 -18.09 -5.34 -10.07
C LYS A 348 -18.63 -5.92 -8.76
N SER A 349 -17.86 -6.83 -8.14
CA SER A 349 -18.30 -7.54 -6.93
C SER A 349 -17.12 -8.03 -6.09
N TRP A 350 -17.24 -7.76 -4.78
CA TRP A 350 -16.41 -8.26 -3.69
C TRP A 350 -17.10 -9.34 -2.86
N THR A 351 -18.22 -9.89 -3.34
CA THR A 351 -18.96 -10.93 -2.61
C THR A 351 -18.07 -12.14 -2.36
N GLY A 352 -18.10 -12.62 -1.11
CA GLY A 352 -17.24 -13.71 -0.63
C GLY A 352 -15.90 -13.26 -0.03
N SER A 353 -15.63 -11.95 0.02
CA SER A 353 -14.44 -11.39 0.71
C SER A 353 -14.45 -11.69 2.21
N PRO A 354 -13.26 -11.85 2.83
CA PRO A 354 -13.15 -11.82 4.29
C PRO A 354 -13.39 -10.39 4.81
N PRO A 355 -13.48 -10.19 6.14
CA PRO A 355 -13.61 -8.85 6.71
C PRO A 355 -12.49 -7.90 6.27
N VAL A 356 -12.83 -6.62 6.09
CA VAL A 356 -11.90 -5.58 5.63
C VAL A 356 -11.90 -4.38 6.59
N PHE A 357 -10.71 -3.94 6.98
CA PHE A 357 -10.48 -2.65 7.63
C PHE A 357 -9.89 -1.66 6.63
N ILE A 358 -10.41 -0.44 6.61
CA ILE A 358 -9.89 0.68 5.82
C ILE A 358 -9.82 1.90 6.75
N CYS A 359 -8.65 2.54 6.83
CA CYS A 359 -8.58 3.90 7.37
C CYS A 359 -8.08 4.89 6.34
N THR A 360 -8.59 6.13 6.38
CA THR A 360 -8.22 7.20 5.45
C THR A 360 -8.24 8.56 6.15
N GLY A 361 -7.52 9.55 5.62
CA GLY A 361 -7.57 10.94 6.08
C GLY A 361 -8.52 11.81 5.27
N TRP A 362 -8.34 13.13 5.37
CA TRP A 362 -8.84 14.10 4.36
C TRP A 362 -7.80 14.25 3.26
N GLU A 363 -7.35 13.12 2.74
CA GLU A 363 -6.30 12.97 1.75
C GLU A 363 -6.86 12.96 0.32
N LEU A 364 -5.98 12.97 -0.68
CA LEU A 364 -6.38 12.90 -2.09
C LEU A 364 -7.09 11.59 -2.44
N LEU A 365 -6.86 10.51 -1.69
CA LEU A 365 -7.48 9.19 -1.87
C LEU A 365 -8.81 9.01 -1.10
N ALA A 366 -9.28 10.04 -0.40
CA ALA A 366 -10.40 9.87 0.52
C ALA A 366 -11.71 9.45 -0.16
N ASP A 367 -12.05 9.98 -1.34
CA ASP A 367 -13.32 9.65 -2.00
C ASP A 367 -13.35 8.22 -2.55
N GLU A 368 -12.23 7.72 -3.07
CA GLU A 368 -12.10 6.33 -3.53
C GLU A 368 -12.11 5.34 -2.37
N ASP A 369 -11.52 5.70 -1.22
CA ASP A 369 -11.59 4.90 0.02
C ASP A 369 -13.01 4.81 0.58
N ARG A 370 -13.71 5.95 0.63
CA ARG A 370 -15.13 6.02 1.04
C ARG A 370 -16.03 5.22 0.10
N TYR A 371 -15.83 5.36 -1.21
CA TYR A 371 -16.55 4.59 -2.22
C TYR A 371 -16.32 3.09 -2.03
N MET A 372 -15.06 2.66 -1.90
CA MET A 372 -14.73 1.25 -1.74
C MET A 372 -15.32 0.67 -0.45
N ALA A 373 -15.28 1.40 0.66
CA ALA A 373 -15.90 0.97 1.92
C ALA A 373 -17.43 0.78 1.78
N ARG A 374 -18.12 1.70 1.09
CA ARG A 374 -19.55 1.57 0.76
C ARG A 374 -19.80 0.35 -0.11
N LYS A 375 -19.04 0.19 -1.20
CA LYS A 375 -19.18 -0.90 -2.17
C LYS A 375 -18.95 -2.28 -1.54
N LEU A 376 -17.91 -2.44 -0.73
CA LEU A 376 -17.66 -3.67 0.05
C LEU A 376 -18.84 -4.00 0.96
N ARG A 377 -19.39 -2.99 1.64
CA ARG A 377 -20.55 -3.19 2.53
C ARG A 377 -21.79 -3.66 1.76
N GLU A 378 -22.06 -3.08 0.60
CA GLU A 378 -23.16 -3.42 -0.30
C GLU A 378 -23.01 -4.85 -0.84
N ASP A 379 -21.78 -5.29 -1.12
CA ASP A 379 -21.47 -6.65 -1.56
C ASP A 379 -21.51 -7.70 -0.42
N GLY A 380 -21.93 -7.29 0.79
CA GLY A 380 -22.13 -8.15 1.95
C GLY A 380 -20.90 -8.35 2.83
N VAL A 381 -19.83 -7.58 2.63
CA VAL A 381 -18.57 -7.74 3.37
C VAL A 381 -18.67 -7.07 4.76
N PRO A 382 -18.17 -7.71 5.83
CA PRO A 382 -17.95 -7.03 7.11
C PRO A 382 -16.83 -5.97 6.98
N VAL A 383 -17.18 -4.70 7.18
CA VAL A 383 -16.25 -3.56 6.94
C VAL A 383 -16.09 -2.70 8.17
N VAL A 384 -14.85 -2.46 8.59
CA VAL A 384 -14.51 -1.43 9.58
C VAL A 384 -13.85 -0.26 8.86
N PHE A 385 -14.56 0.85 8.73
CA PHE A 385 -14.06 2.06 8.08
C PHE A 385 -13.81 3.17 9.10
N GLU A 386 -12.60 3.74 9.09
CA GLU A 386 -12.22 4.85 9.97
C GLU A 386 -11.64 6.03 9.16
N GLU A 387 -12.36 7.15 9.14
CA GLU A 387 -11.89 8.39 8.53
C GLU A 387 -11.32 9.32 9.59
N TYR A 388 -10.15 9.90 9.36
CA TYR A 388 -9.48 10.79 10.29
C TYR A 388 -9.52 12.24 9.81
N GLU A 389 -10.20 13.08 10.58
CA GLU A 389 -10.44 14.48 10.25
C GLU A 389 -9.13 15.27 10.10
N GLY A 390 -8.97 15.96 8.97
CA GLY A 390 -7.82 16.84 8.69
C GLY A 390 -6.47 16.14 8.57
N MET A 391 -6.45 14.81 8.50
CA MET A 391 -5.21 14.03 8.37
C MET A 391 -4.76 13.89 6.90
N PRO A 392 -3.45 13.99 6.61
CA PRO A 392 -2.90 13.75 5.27
C PRO A 392 -2.84 12.25 4.91
N HIS A 393 -2.43 11.95 3.68
CA HIS A 393 -2.18 10.58 3.23
C HIS A 393 -1.25 9.82 4.18
N CYS A 394 -1.58 8.56 4.51
CA CYS A 394 -0.77 7.69 5.39
C CYS A 394 -0.34 8.38 6.71
N PHE A 395 -1.16 9.27 7.27
CA PHE A 395 -0.77 10.11 8.41
C PHE A 395 -0.24 9.31 9.60
N ALA A 396 -0.76 8.10 9.82
CA ALA A 396 -0.33 7.25 10.93
C ALA A 396 1.15 6.88 10.81
N LEU A 397 1.66 6.71 9.59
CA LEU A 397 3.04 6.35 9.29
C LEU A 397 3.97 7.57 9.34
N ILE A 398 3.52 8.72 8.82
CA ILE A 398 4.36 9.93 8.72
C ILE A 398 4.29 10.86 9.94
N LEU A 399 3.16 10.88 10.65
CA LEU A 399 2.89 11.68 11.85
C LEU A 399 2.76 10.79 13.10
N ALA A 400 3.57 9.73 13.19
CA ALA A 400 3.44 8.63 14.16
C ALA A 400 3.39 9.01 15.66
N LYS A 401 3.64 10.27 16.02
CA LYS A 401 3.66 10.79 17.39
C LYS A 401 2.37 11.51 17.81
N ILE A 402 1.44 11.77 16.89
CA ILE A 402 0.20 12.47 17.24
C ILE A 402 -0.84 11.50 17.81
N PRO A 403 -1.81 11.97 18.62
CA PRO A 403 -2.86 11.13 19.20
C PRO A 403 -3.68 10.38 18.14
N ASN A 404 -4.05 11.03 17.04
CA ASN A 404 -4.79 10.39 15.94
C ASN A 404 -4.02 9.20 15.35
N ALA A 405 -2.70 9.32 15.16
CA ALA A 405 -1.87 8.22 14.66
C ALA A 405 -1.83 7.06 15.66
N LYS A 406 -1.82 7.33 16.96
CA LYS A 406 -1.91 6.29 17.98
C LYS A 406 -3.25 5.54 17.89
N ARG A 407 -4.37 6.27 17.84
CA ARG A 407 -5.72 5.68 17.71
C ARG A 407 -5.88 4.87 16.42
N CYS A 408 -5.31 5.34 15.31
CA CYS A 408 -5.28 4.62 14.05
C CYS A 408 -4.56 3.27 14.18
N PHE A 409 -3.36 3.24 14.77
CA PHE A 409 -2.67 1.97 15.01
C PHE A 409 -3.44 1.05 15.97
N GLU A 410 -4.12 1.59 16.99
CA GLU A 410 -4.95 0.79 17.90
C GLU A 410 -6.14 0.14 17.17
N GLY A 411 -6.86 0.89 16.33
CA GLY A 411 -7.94 0.35 15.50
C GLY A 411 -7.44 -0.66 14.47
N TRP A 412 -6.37 -0.30 13.75
CA TRP A 412 -5.79 -1.13 12.69
C TRP A 412 -5.27 -2.47 13.22
N THR A 413 -4.50 -2.44 14.30
CA THR A 413 -3.95 -3.67 14.92
C THR A 413 -4.98 -4.41 15.77
N GLY A 414 -5.94 -3.70 16.36
CA GLY A 414 -7.09 -4.29 17.06
C GLY A 414 -7.92 -5.15 16.10
N PHE A 415 -8.22 -4.62 14.91
CA PHE A 415 -8.89 -5.39 13.85
C PHE A 415 -8.11 -6.64 13.47
N MET A 416 -6.79 -6.55 13.21
CA MET A 416 -5.96 -7.70 12.85
C MET A 416 -6.00 -8.82 13.90
N LYS A 417 -5.99 -8.45 15.19
CA LYS A 417 -6.14 -9.43 16.28
C LYS A 417 -7.52 -10.05 16.29
N THR A 418 -8.57 -9.23 16.24
CA THR A 418 -9.94 -9.71 16.35
C THR A 418 -10.31 -10.61 15.18
N VAL A 419 -9.95 -10.26 13.95
CA VAL A 419 -10.30 -11.06 12.76
C VAL A 419 -9.64 -12.46 12.78
N THR A 420 -8.46 -12.59 13.40
CA THR A 420 -7.77 -13.89 13.52
C THR A 420 -8.20 -14.71 14.73
N SER A 421 -8.70 -14.08 15.81
CA SER A 421 -9.12 -14.78 17.03
C SER A 421 -10.63 -15.01 17.16
N ASN A 422 -11.44 -14.11 16.61
CA ASN A 422 -12.91 -14.07 16.73
C ASN A 422 -13.52 -13.29 15.54
N PRO A 423 -13.39 -13.80 14.30
CA PRO A 423 -13.87 -13.12 13.10
C PRO A 423 -15.36 -12.82 13.12
N GLU A 424 -16.18 -13.70 13.73
CA GLU A 424 -17.63 -13.56 13.85
C GLU A 424 -18.06 -12.33 14.67
N SER A 425 -17.17 -11.79 15.51
CA SER A 425 -17.44 -10.56 16.26
C SER A 425 -17.25 -9.28 15.44
N ILE A 426 -16.67 -9.35 14.24
CA ILE A 426 -16.49 -8.18 13.38
C ILE A 426 -17.82 -7.78 12.77
N SER A 427 -18.38 -6.68 13.28
CA SER A 427 -19.55 -6.02 12.69
C SER A 427 -19.13 -4.83 11.83
N SER A 428 -19.92 -4.57 10.78
CA SER A 428 -19.66 -3.42 9.92
C SER A 428 -19.91 -2.11 10.67
N LYS A 429 -18.94 -1.21 10.65
CA LYS A 429 -19.04 0.13 11.22
C LYS A 429 -18.24 1.14 10.40
N ALA A 430 -18.76 2.34 10.28
CA ALA A 430 -18.05 3.48 9.71
C ALA A 430 -17.99 4.60 10.74
N THR A 431 -16.83 5.25 10.87
CA THR A 431 -16.59 6.23 11.93
C THR A 431 -15.69 7.34 11.43
N THR A 432 -16.04 8.59 11.75
CA THR A 432 -15.13 9.73 11.63
C THR A 432 -14.47 9.97 12.99
N VAL A 433 -13.15 9.94 13.05
CA VAL A 433 -12.35 10.27 14.24
C VAL A 433 -11.93 11.74 14.15
N LYS A 434 -12.42 12.55 15.09
CA LYS A 434 -12.16 14.00 15.12
C LYS A 434 -10.70 14.33 15.41
N ALA A 435 -10.23 15.42 14.79
CA ALA A 435 -8.88 15.91 15.00
C ALA A 435 -8.75 16.43 16.44
N LYS A 436 -7.61 16.17 17.09
CA LYS A 436 -7.30 16.60 18.48
C LYS A 436 -8.16 15.93 19.57
N SER A 437 -9.50 15.99 19.50
CA SER A 437 -10.38 15.42 20.53
C SER A 437 -10.46 13.90 20.51
N LEU A 438 -10.19 13.27 19.37
CA LEU A 438 -10.39 11.82 19.13
C LEU A 438 -11.84 11.36 19.33
N GLU A 439 -12.79 12.28 19.34
CA GLU A 439 -14.22 11.93 19.36
C GLU A 439 -14.55 11.06 18.14
N GLU A 440 -15.16 9.92 18.39
CA GLU A 440 -15.61 8.98 17.37
C GLU A 440 -17.07 9.28 17.03
N VAL A 441 -17.30 9.76 15.81
CA VAL A 441 -18.64 10.08 15.30
C VAL A 441 -19.06 8.97 14.34
N PRO A 442 -20.09 8.17 14.68
CA PRO A 442 -20.62 7.14 13.78
C PRO A 442 -21.08 7.73 12.43
N ARG A 443 -20.94 6.94 11.37
CA ARG A 443 -21.35 7.27 10.01
C ARG A 443 -22.16 6.12 9.43
N GLU A 444 -23.14 6.45 8.60
CA GLU A 444 -23.85 5.48 7.78
C GLU A 444 -23.06 5.19 6.50
N PHE A 445 -22.90 3.91 6.13
CA PHE A 445 -22.17 3.51 4.92
C PHE A 445 -22.72 4.17 3.64
N VAL A 446 -24.05 4.28 3.54
CA VAL A 446 -24.73 4.91 2.39
C VAL A 446 -24.36 6.39 2.24
N SER A 447 -23.89 7.04 3.30
CA SER A 447 -23.49 8.45 3.33
C SER A 447 -21.99 8.67 3.10
N LEU A 448 -21.20 7.60 2.95
CA LEU A 448 -19.75 7.72 2.78
C LEU A 448 -19.37 8.29 1.42
N SER A 449 -20.08 7.89 0.36
CA SER A 449 -19.83 8.40 -0.99
C SER A 449 -21.16 8.58 -1.73
N THR A 450 -21.30 9.73 -2.39
CA THR A 450 -22.44 10.03 -3.27
C THR A 450 -22.22 9.53 -4.70
N LEU A 451 -21.02 9.04 -5.03
CA LEU A 451 -20.68 8.60 -6.38
C LEU A 451 -21.29 7.22 -6.65
N THR A 452 -22.02 7.08 -7.77
CA THR A 452 -22.54 5.78 -8.21
C THR A 452 -21.47 4.95 -8.92
N ASP A 453 -21.72 3.66 -9.11
CA ASP A 453 -20.81 2.76 -9.83
C ASP A 453 -20.61 3.23 -11.29
N GLU A 454 -21.67 3.69 -11.95
CA GLU A 454 -21.60 4.23 -13.31
C GLU A 454 -20.82 5.54 -13.38
N GLU A 455 -20.96 6.42 -12.39
CA GLU A 455 -20.22 7.68 -12.32
C GLU A 455 -18.73 7.44 -12.12
N ILE A 456 -18.34 6.52 -11.24
CA ILE A 456 -16.94 6.10 -11.03
C ILE A 456 -16.37 5.53 -12.33
N GLN A 457 -17.06 4.57 -12.97
CA GLN A 457 -16.59 3.97 -14.21
C GLN A 457 -16.39 5.03 -15.31
N LYS A 458 -17.35 5.94 -15.46
CA LYS A 458 -17.25 7.03 -16.44
C LYS A 458 -16.04 7.93 -16.16
N ARG A 459 -15.81 8.30 -14.90
CA ARG A 459 -14.68 9.15 -14.48
C ARG A 459 -13.34 8.48 -14.75
N VAL A 460 -13.19 7.21 -14.39
CA VAL A 460 -11.97 6.43 -14.63
C VAL A 460 -11.67 6.34 -16.12
N LEU A 461 -12.67 5.99 -16.94
CA LEU A 461 -12.50 5.88 -18.39
C LEU A 461 -12.17 7.23 -19.04
N GLN A 462 -12.85 8.31 -18.63
CA GLN A 462 -12.55 9.65 -19.10
C GLN A 462 -11.11 10.06 -18.76
N LYS A 463 -10.65 9.80 -17.52
CA LYS A 463 -9.27 10.12 -17.11
C LYS A 463 -8.22 9.29 -17.82
N LYS A 464 -8.50 8.00 -18.06
CA LYS A 464 -7.66 7.16 -18.92
C LYS A 464 -7.50 7.80 -20.30
N ASP A 465 -8.59 8.15 -20.96
CA ASP A 465 -8.56 8.73 -22.31
C ASP A 465 -7.84 10.09 -22.35
N GLU A 466 -8.06 10.96 -21.35
CA GLU A 466 -7.34 12.23 -21.18
C GLU A 466 -5.82 12.01 -21.05
N SER A 467 -5.39 11.00 -20.27
CA SER A 467 -3.98 10.68 -20.08
C SER A 467 -3.33 10.15 -21.37
N LEU A 468 -4.03 9.33 -22.15
CA LEU A 468 -3.51 8.79 -23.40
C LEU A 468 -3.40 9.88 -24.49
N ASN A 469 -4.36 10.80 -24.54
CA ASN A 469 -4.38 11.89 -25.51
C ASN A 469 -3.41 13.04 -25.19
N SER A 470 -3.00 13.18 -23.92
CA SER A 470 -2.06 14.23 -23.48
C SER A 470 -0.59 13.80 -23.56
N THR A 471 -0.32 12.52 -23.85
CA THR A 471 1.03 12.04 -24.12
C THR A 471 1.46 12.59 -25.49
N PRO A 472 2.49 13.45 -25.59
CA PRO A 472 2.94 13.96 -26.89
C PRO A 472 3.24 12.79 -27.82
N GLU A 473 2.90 12.90 -29.11
CA GLU A 473 3.34 11.98 -30.17
C GLU A 473 4.88 11.94 -30.19
N ALA A 474 5.47 11.14 -29.31
CA ALA A 474 6.88 10.88 -29.29
C ALA A 474 7.08 9.46 -29.83
N VAL A 475 7.52 9.46 -31.09
CA VAL A 475 7.99 8.34 -31.93
C VAL A 475 6.91 7.82 -32.89
N PRO A 476 7.07 8.04 -34.22
CA PRO A 476 6.16 7.46 -35.21
C PRO A 476 6.15 5.94 -35.07
N LYS A 477 4.96 5.36 -35.20
CA LYS A 477 4.81 3.90 -35.42
C LYS A 477 5.65 3.55 -36.66
N LEU A 478 6.80 2.91 -36.44
CA LEU A 478 7.60 2.27 -37.48
C LEU A 478 7.30 0.77 -37.47
#